data_AF-A0A7C4ZIX8-F1
#
_entry.id   AF-A0A7C4ZIX8-F1
#
_cell.length_a   1.000
_cell.length_b   1.000
_cell.length_c   1.000
_cell.angle_alpha   90.00
_cell.angle_beta   90.00
_cell.angle_gamma   90.00
#
_symmetry.space_group_name_H-M   'P 1'
#
loop_
_entity.id
_entity.type
_entity.pdbx_description
1 polymer ?
#
loop_
_entity_poly.entity_id
_entity_poly.type
_entity_poly.pdbx_seq_one_letter_code
_entity_poly.pdbx_strand_id
1 'polypeptide(L)'
;GLGRKAAESIVKERQTCGLYSDLFDFCERLDQRLVTRNAIEVLIKCGAFDAVGPSRAAQMAALPSALQAGMEVQDDRRHGQRNFFDLLESADASKRSARSIPELPEWPDAERLAFEKEALGFYISSHPLAREEALLRRFSTHTLSQIAETGAAQEVVVGGMITSVRFTNAKRSRSGSTKMARFKLEDFTGSAECVIFPDDYQRNQAEIRDENICFVKAVVDRTREDPGLIVNRVLSLEQAQRELTRGLVLKLESGLHGEADLNLVGRLLKKAPGKTPVYIQVLDTHGRRALLRLSEQFGVDIGKTPTAELEAVLGAGHVELSGAANGNYRS
;
A
#
# COMPACT_ATOMS: atom_id res chain seq x y z
N GLY A 1 -13.59 -6.94 -9.03
CA GLY A 1 -13.60 -7.93 -10.12
C GLY A 1 -14.30 -9.23 -9.73
N LEU A 2 -13.92 -9.84 -8.61
CA LEU A 2 -14.53 -11.08 -8.11
C LEU A 2 -15.78 -10.78 -7.26
N GLY A 3 -16.92 -11.39 -7.59
CA GLY A 3 -18.14 -11.27 -6.77
C GLY A 3 -18.07 -12.11 -5.50
N ARG A 4 -18.72 -11.67 -4.41
CA ARG A 4 -18.73 -12.36 -3.10
C ARG A 4 -19.08 -13.85 -3.19
N LYS A 5 -20.12 -14.19 -3.97
CA LYS A 5 -20.54 -15.60 -4.17
C LYS A 5 -19.46 -16.46 -4.83
N ALA A 6 -18.70 -15.90 -5.77
CA ALA A 6 -17.60 -16.61 -6.42
C ALA A 6 -16.47 -16.88 -5.41
N ALA A 7 -16.11 -15.87 -4.60
CA ALA A 7 -15.12 -16.02 -3.54
C ALA A 7 -15.52 -17.09 -2.51
N GLU A 8 -16.76 -17.04 -2.03
CA GLU A 8 -17.31 -18.04 -1.09
C GLU A 8 -17.30 -19.45 -1.69
N SER A 9 -17.64 -19.60 -2.98
CA SER A 9 -17.57 -20.89 -3.68
C SER A 9 -16.15 -21.45 -3.75
N ILE A 10 -15.16 -20.61 -4.09
CA ILE A 10 -13.74 -20.99 -4.17
C ILE A 10 -13.24 -21.48 -2.80
N VAL A 11 -13.58 -20.77 -1.73
CA VAL A 11 -13.17 -21.12 -0.37
C VAL A 11 -13.83 -22.42 0.08
N LYS A 12 -15.13 -22.56 -0.14
CA LYS A 12 -15.91 -23.75 0.25
C LYS A 12 -15.41 -25.02 -0.45
N GLU A 13 -15.16 -24.94 -1.75
CA GLU A 13 -14.62 -26.07 -2.54
C GLU A 13 -13.25 -26.48 -1.99
N ARG A 14 -12.36 -25.52 -1.75
CA ARG A 14 -11.02 -25.78 -1.18
C ARG A 14 -11.08 -26.41 0.22
N GLN A 15 -12.03 -25.99 1.06
CA GLN A 15 -12.23 -26.57 2.40
C GLN A 15 -12.74 -28.01 2.33
N THR A 16 -13.50 -28.36 1.29
CA THR A 16 -14.12 -29.68 1.14
C THR A 16 -13.18 -30.67 0.43
N CYS A 17 -12.47 -30.20 -0.61
CA CYS A 17 -11.69 -31.04 -1.52
C CYS A 17 -10.16 -30.84 -1.40
N GLY A 18 -9.71 -29.94 -0.52
CA GLY A 18 -8.29 -29.64 -0.31
C GLY A 18 -7.75 -28.56 -1.25
N LEU A 19 -6.43 -28.35 -1.20
CA LEU A 19 -5.73 -27.34 -2.02
C LEU A 19 -5.87 -27.64 -3.52
N TYR A 20 -5.84 -26.58 -4.33
CA TYR A 20 -5.76 -26.69 -5.79
C TYR A 20 -4.32 -26.99 -6.19
N SER A 21 -4.11 -27.97 -7.08
CA SER A 21 -2.75 -28.32 -7.55
C SER A 21 -2.22 -27.37 -8.61
N ASP A 22 -3.09 -26.93 -9.52
CA ASP A 22 -2.77 -26.11 -10.67
C ASP A 22 -4.05 -25.42 -11.22
N LEU A 23 -3.89 -24.67 -12.32
CA LEU A 23 -4.99 -23.96 -12.97
C LEU A 23 -6.06 -24.89 -13.57
N PHE A 24 -5.69 -26.07 -14.06
CA PHE A 24 -6.63 -27.03 -14.63
C PHE A 24 -7.49 -27.63 -13.53
N ASP A 25 -6.87 -28.08 -12.44
CA ASP A 25 -7.55 -28.60 -11.25
C ASP A 25 -8.54 -27.58 -10.67
N PHE A 26 -8.17 -26.30 -10.63
CA PHE A 26 -9.07 -25.21 -10.25
C PHE A 26 -10.30 -25.11 -11.18
N CYS A 27 -10.08 -25.14 -12.51
CA CYS A 27 -11.16 -25.02 -13.49
C CYS A 27 -12.06 -26.26 -13.58
N GLU A 28 -11.53 -27.46 -13.26
CA GLU A 28 -12.27 -28.72 -13.21
C GLU A 28 -13.17 -28.84 -11.97
N ARG A 29 -12.74 -28.29 -10.84
CA ARG A 29 -13.49 -28.36 -9.57
C ARG A 29 -14.60 -27.32 -9.45
N LEU A 30 -14.42 -26.13 -10.02
CA LEU A 30 -15.33 -24.99 -9.80
C LEU A 30 -16.37 -24.81 -10.91
N ASP A 31 -17.61 -24.50 -10.53
CA ASP A 31 -18.67 -24.15 -11.49
C ASP A 31 -18.34 -22.83 -12.21
N GLN A 32 -18.11 -22.92 -13.52
CA GLN A 32 -17.73 -21.80 -14.37
C GLN A 32 -18.86 -20.77 -14.57
N ARG A 33 -20.10 -21.11 -14.18
CA ARG A 33 -21.21 -20.15 -14.10
C ARG A 33 -21.07 -19.21 -12.92
N LEU A 34 -20.45 -19.67 -11.82
CA LEU A 34 -20.20 -18.87 -10.63
C LEU A 34 -18.86 -18.15 -10.73
N VAL A 35 -17.83 -18.84 -11.21
CA VAL A 35 -16.47 -18.31 -11.40
C VAL A 35 -16.22 -18.11 -12.89
N THR A 36 -16.56 -16.92 -13.38
CA THR A 36 -16.45 -16.60 -14.82
C THR A 36 -14.99 -16.49 -15.27
N ARG A 37 -14.75 -16.58 -16.59
CA ARG A 37 -13.42 -16.36 -17.18
C ARG A 37 -12.76 -15.07 -16.68
N ASN A 38 -13.50 -13.95 -16.70
CA ASN A 38 -12.99 -12.66 -16.22
C ASN A 38 -12.56 -12.71 -14.73
N ALA A 39 -13.29 -13.46 -13.90
CA ALA A 39 -12.90 -13.64 -12.51
C ALA A 39 -11.56 -14.38 -12.37
N ILE A 40 -11.32 -15.39 -13.20
CA ILE A 40 -10.06 -16.15 -13.20
C ILE A 40 -8.91 -15.30 -13.75
N GLU A 41 -9.15 -14.51 -14.80
CA GLU A 41 -8.16 -13.55 -15.32
C GLU A 41 -7.72 -12.56 -14.23
N VAL A 42 -8.67 -12.01 -13.47
CA VAL A 42 -8.37 -11.13 -12.32
C VAL A 42 -7.57 -11.85 -11.23
N LEU A 43 -7.91 -13.12 -10.92
CA LEU A 43 -7.19 -13.92 -9.93
C LEU A 43 -5.75 -14.23 -10.36
N ILE A 44 -5.51 -14.51 -11.64
CA ILE A 44 -4.16 -14.69 -12.19
C ILE A 44 -3.40 -13.36 -12.11
N LYS A 45 -4.01 -12.26 -12.59
CA LYS A 45 -3.41 -10.92 -12.59
C LYS A 45 -3.01 -10.45 -11.18
N CYS A 46 -3.82 -10.73 -10.16
CA CYS A 46 -3.51 -10.36 -8.77
C CYS A 46 -2.58 -11.33 -8.03
N GLY A 47 -2.15 -12.42 -8.67
CA GLY A 47 -1.19 -13.37 -8.10
C GLY A 47 -1.78 -14.46 -7.23
N ALA A 48 -3.10 -14.67 -7.24
CA ALA A 48 -3.74 -15.73 -6.46
C ALA A 48 -3.27 -17.14 -6.86
N PHE A 49 -2.69 -17.28 -8.06
CA PHE A 49 -2.15 -18.53 -8.61
C PHE A 49 -0.61 -18.61 -8.59
N ASP A 50 0.09 -17.64 -8.01
CA ASP A 50 1.57 -17.62 -8.01
C ASP A 50 2.19 -18.86 -7.33
N ALA A 51 1.45 -19.51 -6.43
CA ALA A 51 1.91 -20.71 -5.72
C ALA A 51 1.72 -22.02 -6.51
N VAL A 52 0.92 -22.02 -7.58
CA VAL A 52 0.46 -23.26 -8.26
C VAL A 52 0.80 -23.31 -9.75
N GLY A 53 1.60 -22.36 -10.24
CA GLY A 53 2.13 -22.47 -11.60
C GLY A 53 3.37 -21.62 -11.83
N PRO A 54 3.98 -21.75 -13.02
CA PRO A 54 5.34 -21.29 -13.27
C PRO A 54 5.47 -19.77 -13.44
N SER A 55 4.47 -19.12 -14.05
CA SER A 55 4.39 -17.66 -14.20
C SER A 55 2.95 -17.22 -14.48
N ARG A 56 2.61 -15.97 -14.18
CA ARG A 56 1.27 -15.44 -14.47
C ARG A 56 1.01 -15.38 -15.98
N ALA A 57 2.03 -15.06 -16.77
CA ALA A 57 1.96 -15.09 -18.24
C ALA A 57 1.61 -16.49 -18.78
N ALA A 58 2.27 -17.53 -18.26
CA ALA A 58 2.03 -18.93 -18.64
C ALA A 58 0.60 -19.38 -18.30
N GLN A 59 0.14 -19.05 -17.10
CA GLN A 59 -1.22 -19.37 -16.66
C GLN A 59 -2.28 -18.62 -17.48
N MET A 60 -2.04 -17.35 -17.80
CA MET A 60 -2.93 -16.55 -18.65
C MET A 60 -3.04 -17.17 -20.06
N ALA A 61 -1.93 -17.64 -20.62
CA ALA A 61 -1.92 -18.32 -21.91
C ALA A 61 -2.63 -19.68 -21.87
N ALA A 62 -2.55 -20.41 -20.76
CA ALA A 62 -3.21 -21.70 -20.57
C ALA A 62 -4.72 -21.61 -20.24
N LEU A 63 -5.20 -20.43 -19.82
CA LEU A 63 -6.57 -20.24 -19.33
C LEU A 63 -7.67 -20.74 -20.29
N PRO A 64 -7.62 -20.48 -21.62
CA PRO A 64 -8.64 -20.97 -22.54
C PRO A 64 -8.74 -22.50 -22.53
N SER A 65 -7.59 -23.19 -22.52
CA SER A 65 -7.53 -24.66 -22.50
C SER A 65 -7.97 -25.23 -21.15
N ALA A 66 -7.61 -24.58 -20.04
CA ALA A 66 -8.03 -24.99 -18.69
C ALA A 66 -9.55 -24.87 -18.50
N LEU A 67 -10.15 -23.78 -19.01
CA LEU A 67 -11.60 -23.60 -19.00
C LEU A 67 -12.30 -24.69 -19.83
N GLN A 68 -11.80 -24.99 -21.03
CA GLN A 68 -12.36 -26.04 -21.87
C GLN A 68 -12.32 -27.41 -21.16
N ALA A 69 -11.18 -27.77 -20.56
CA ALA A 69 -11.05 -29.03 -19.81
C ALA A 69 -12.04 -29.10 -18.64
N GLY A 70 -12.25 -27.99 -17.93
CA GLY A 70 -13.24 -27.92 -16.85
C GLY A 70 -14.69 -28.08 -17.34
N MET A 71 -15.01 -27.54 -18.52
CA MET A 71 -16.33 -27.73 -19.13
C MET A 71 -16.57 -29.20 -19.50
N GLU A 72 -15.59 -29.84 -20.13
CA GLU A 72 -15.64 -31.27 -20.49
C GLU A 72 -15.86 -32.14 -19.25
N VAL A 73 -15.11 -31.91 -18.17
CA VAL A 73 -15.28 -32.67 -16.91
C VAL A 73 -16.65 -32.46 -16.27
N GLN A 74 -17.18 -31.24 -16.30
CA GLN A 74 -18.52 -30.96 -15.76
C GLN A 74 -19.63 -31.56 -16.60
N ASP A 75 -19.46 -31.57 -17.92
CA ASP A 75 -20.40 -32.16 -18.85
C ASP A 75 -20.39 -33.69 -18.72
N ASP A 76 -19.22 -34.31 -18.62
CA ASP A 76 -19.06 -35.74 -18.34
C ASP A 76 -19.69 -36.14 -17.00
N ARG A 77 -19.61 -35.31 -15.95
CA ARG A 77 -20.29 -35.58 -14.68
C ARG A 77 -21.82 -35.52 -14.81
N ARG A 78 -22.35 -34.61 -15.64
CA ARG A 78 -23.80 -34.49 -15.91
C ARG A 78 -24.31 -35.63 -16.78
N HIS A 79 -23.54 -36.02 -17.78
CA HIS A 79 -23.86 -37.14 -18.68
C HIS A 79 -23.62 -38.50 -18.01
N GLY A 80 -22.59 -38.64 -17.17
CA GLY A 80 -22.31 -39.83 -16.38
C GLY A 80 -23.38 -40.19 -15.34
N GLN A 81 -24.15 -39.20 -14.87
CA GLN A 81 -25.38 -39.45 -14.08
C GLN A 81 -26.55 -39.98 -14.93
N ARG A 82 -26.53 -39.81 -16.25
CA ARG A 82 -27.51 -40.39 -17.19
C ARG A 82 -27.03 -41.70 -17.81
N ASN A 83 -25.72 -41.86 -18.02
CA ASN A 83 -25.09 -42.97 -18.75
C ASN A 83 -24.81 -44.21 -17.90
N PHE A 84 -25.24 -44.28 -16.62
CA PHE A 84 -25.20 -45.54 -15.88
C PHE A 84 -26.05 -46.65 -16.56
N PHE A 85 -26.93 -46.27 -17.49
CA PHE A 85 -27.68 -47.19 -18.36
C PHE A 85 -27.03 -47.45 -19.74
N ASP A 86 -26.02 -46.67 -20.14
CA ASP A 86 -25.38 -46.72 -21.47
C ASP A 86 -23.93 -47.23 -21.42
N LEU A 87 -23.32 -47.27 -20.22
CA LEU A 87 -21.93 -47.68 -19.98
C LEU A 87 -21.67 -49.20 -20.06
N LEU A 88 -22.56 -49.97 -20.71
CA LEU A 88 -22.27 -51.38 -21.00
C LEU A 88 -21.63 -51.57 -22.40
N GLU A 89 -21.61 -50.56 -23.27
CA GLU A 89 -21.27 -50.76 -24.69
C GLU A 89 -20.13 -49.94 -25.30
N SER A 90 -19.40 -49.09 -24.56
CA SER A 90 -18.26 -48.40 -25.19
C SER A 90 -17.15 -48.01 -24.21
N ALA A 91 -16.16 -48.89 -24.11
CA ALA A 91 -14.86 -48.55 -23.54
C ALA A 91 -13.99 -47.91 -24.64
N ASP A 92 -14.09 -46.58 -24.78
CA ASP A 92 -13.06 -45.82 -25.48
C ASP A 92 -12.80 -44.50 -24.74
N ALA A 93 -12.07 -44.61 -23.64
CA ALA A 93 -11.55 -43.47 -22.89
C ALA A 93 -10.12 -43.20 -23.35
N SER A 94 -9.91 -42.15 -24.16
CA SER A 94 -8.76 -41.22 -24.02
C SER A 94 -8.63 -40.25 -25.20
N LYS A 95 -9.27 -39.09 -25.07
CA LYS A 95 -8.71 -37.84 -25.60
C LYS A 95 -8.78 -36.78 -24.51
N ARG A 96 -8.01 -36.96 -23.43
CA ARG A 96 -7.66 -35.82 -22.58
C ARG A 96 -6.72 -34.96 -23.42
N SER A 97 -7.21 -33.79 -23.84
CA SER A 97 -6.34 -32.76 -24.43
C SER A 97 -5.09 -32.60 -23.55
N ALA A 98 -3.93 -32.41 -24.16
CA ALA A 98 -2.67 -32.30 -23.42
C ALA A 98 -2.79 -31.16 -22.39
N ARG A 99 -2.93 -31.54 -21.12
CA ARG A 99 -3.07 -30.65 -19.97
C ARG A 99 -1.68 -30.14 -19.61
N SER A 100 -1.22 -29.11 -20.31
CA SER A 100 0.08 -28.50 -20.03
C SER A 100 -0.04 -26.99 -20.02
N ILE A 101 0.51 -26.39 -18.96
CA ILE A 101 0.76 -24.95 -18.91
C ILE A 101 2.06 -24.72 -19.72
N PRO A 102 2.07 -23.82 -20.71
CA PRO A 102 3.27 -23.55 -21.50
C PRO A 102 4.35 -22.91 -20.62
N GLU A 103 5.62 -23.18 -20.91
CA GLU A 103 6.72 -22.47 -20.28
C GLU A 103 6.86 -21.08 -20.91
N LEU A 104 6.41 -20.05 -20.20
CA LEU A 104 6.57 -18.66 -20.59
C LEU A 104 7.28 -17.90 -19.45
N PRO A 105 8.20 -16.97 -19.78
CA PRO A 105 8.78 -16.09 -18.78
C PRO A 105 7.69 -15.24 -18.13
N GLU A 106 7.96 -14.79 -16.91
CA GLU A 106 7.05 -13.87 -16.21
C GLU A 106 6.93 -12.53 -16.97
N TRP A 107 5.78 -11.85 -16.79
CA TRP A 107 5.60 -10.51 -17.33
C TRP A 107 6.70 -9.56 -16.83
N PRO A 108 7.15 -8.61 -17.67
CA PRO A 108 8.00 -7.51 -17.20
C PRO A 108 7.37 -6.82 -15.99
N ASP A 109 8.18 -6.39 -15.02
CA ASP A 109 7.66 -5.84 -13.75
C ASP A 109 6.65 -4.72 -13.93
N ALA A 110 6.88 -3.81 -14.88
CA ALA A 110 5.94 -2.72 -15.16
C ALA A 110 4.56 -3.23 -15.59
N GLU A 111 4.51 -4.26 -16.43
CA GLU A 111 3.27 -4.87 -16.91
C GLU A 111 2.59 -5.68 -15.79
N ARG A 112 3.37 -6.46 -15.03
CA ARG A 112 2.88 -7.20 -13.86
C ARG A 112 2.24 -6.29 -12.81
N LEU A 113 2.89 -5.17 -12.50
CA LEU A 113 2.40 -4.17 -11.55
C LEU A 113 1.16 -3.44 -12.09
N ALA A 114 1.10 -3.17 -13.39
CA ALA A 114 -0.09 -2.60 -14.01
C ALA A 114 -1.30 -3.54 -13.90
N PHE A 115 -1.12 -4.84 -14.16
CA PHE A 115 -2.16 -5.85 -13.98
C PHE A 115 -2.59 -6.02 -12.52
N GLU A 116 -1.64 -5.95 -11.59
CA GLU A 116 -1.94 -5.99 -10.16
C GLU A 116 -2.78 -4.80 -9.72
N LYS A 117 -2.41 -3.57 -10.14
CA LYS A 117 -3.18 -2.35 -9.90
C LYS A 117 -4.56 -2.43 -10.54
N GLU A 118 -4.68 -2.96 -11.76
CA GLU A 118 -5.96 -3.15 -12.43
C GLU A 118 -6.87 -4.13 -11.65
N ALA A 119 -6.30 -5.23 -11.17
CA ALA A 119 -7.05 -6.29 -10.49
C ALA A 119 -7.47 -5.93 -9.07
N LEU A 120 -6.60 -5.26 -8.32
CA LEU A 120 -6.75 -4.99 -6.88
C LEU A 120 -7.09 -3.53 -6.56
N GLY A 121 -6.78 -2.60 -7.46
CA GLY A 121 -6.90 -1.16 -7.23
C GLY A 121 -5.71 -0.53 -6.50
N PHE A 122 -4.68 -1.31 -6.14
CA PHE A 122 -3.45 -0.87 -5.47
C PHE A 122 -2.31 -1.88 -5.71
N TYR A 123 -1.07 -1.51 -5.33
CA TYR A 123 0.12 -2.37 -5.45
C TYR A 123 0.40 -3.16 -4.16
N ILE A 124 0.56 -4.49 -4.27
CA ILE A 124 1.00 -5.44 -3.24
C ILE A 124 2.51 -5.76 -3.35
N SER A 125 3.02 -6.04 -4.55
CA SER A 125 4.35 -6.63 -4.75
C SER A 125 5.50 -5.63 -4.64
N SER A 126 5.37 -4.46 -5.26
CA SER A 126 6.36 -3.38 -5.16
C SER A 126 5.66 -2.03 -5.33
N HIS A 127 5.27 -1.44 -4.21
CA HIS A 127 4.62 -0.14 -4.23
C HIS A 127 5.66 0.95 -4.55
N PRO A 128 5.37 1.93 -5.43
CA PRO A 128 6.24 3.12 -5.59
C PRO A 128 6.60 3.82 -4.27
N LEU A 129 5.75 3.67 -3.26
CA LEU A 129 5.94 4.18 -1.90
C LEU A 129 7.04 3.44 -1.12
N ALA A 130 7.48 2.25 -1.54
CA ALA A 130 8.44 1.43 -0.79
C ALA A 130 9.76 2.16 -0.51
N ARG A 131 10.21 3.03 -1.43
CA ARG A 131 11.40 3.87 -1.24
C ARG A 131 11.26 4.84 -0.07
N GLU A 132 10.03 5.26 0.21
CA GLU A 132 9.68 6.29 1.20
C GLU A 132 8.93 5.71 2.41
N GLU A 133 8.86 4.38 2.54
CA GLU A 133 8.04 3.70 3.54
C GLU A 133 8.30 4.18 4.97
N ALA A 134 9.58 4.29 5.34
CA ALA A 134 9.98 4.75 6.66
C ALA A 134 9.46 6.16 6.98
N LEU A 135 9.48 7.05 5.98
CA LEU A 135 9.02 8.43 6.09
C LEU A 135 7.49 8.47 6.17
N LEU A 136 6.81 7.73 5.30
CA LEU A 136 5.34 7.60 5.26
C LEU A 136 4.79 7.07 6.58
N ARG A 137 5.38 5.98 7.12
CA ARG A 137 4.97 5.42 8.42
C ARG A 137 5.21 6.39 9.57
N ARG A 138 6.33 7.10 9.55
CA ARG A 138 6.74 8.01 10.64
C ARG A 138 5.80 9.21 10.80
N PHE A 139 5.34 9.78 9.70
CA PHE A 139 4.56 11.02 9.72
C PHE A 139 3.06 10.84 9.48
N SER A 140 2.59 9.69 8.98
CA SER A 140 1.16 9.41 8.88
C SER A 140 0.56 9.19 10.27
N THR A 141 -0.62 9.75 10.52
CA THR A 141 -1.38 9.46 11.74
C THR A 141 -2.29 8.25 11.59
N HIS A 142 -2.74 7.96 10.37
CA HIS A 142 -3.62 6.84 10.04
C HIS A 142 -3.19 6.22 8.72
N THR A 143 -3.51 4.95 8.51
CA THR A 143 -3.50 4.30 7.20
C THR A 143 -4.85 4.46 6.52
N LEU A 144 -4.92 4.26 5.21
CA LEU A 144 -6.19 4.35 4.47
C LEU A 144 -7.21 3.30 4.90
N SER A 145 -6.77 2.09 5.26
CA SER A 145 -7.66 1.06 5.82
C SER A 145 -8.34 1.48 7.13
N GLN A 146 -7.69 2.32 7.94
CA GLN A 146 -8.24 2.80 9.22
C GLN A 146 -9.32 3.87 9.03
N ILE A 147 -9.35 4.56 7.87
CA ILE A 147 -10.30 5.65 7.61
C ILE A 147 -11.76 5.16 7.69
N ALA A 148 -12.03 3.89 7.37
CA ALA A 148 -13.35 3.29 7.49
C ALA A 148 -13.88 3.27 8.94
N GLU A 149 -12.99 3.20 9.93
CA GLU A 149 -13.30 3.14 11.36
C GLU A 149 -13.15 4.49 12.06
N THR A 150 -12.46 5.45 11.43
CA THR A 150 -12.23 6.80 11.95
C THR A 150 -13.51 7.64 12.00
N GLY A 151 -13.67 8.42 13.07
CA GLY A 151 -14.85 9.27 13.26
C GLY A 151 -15.02 10.33 12.17
N ALA A 152 -16.27 10.72 11.90
CA ALA A 152 -16.56 11.83 10.98
C ALA A 152 -15.94 13.13 11.50
N ALA A 153 -15.52 14.00 10.57
CA ALA A 153 -14.88 15.28 10.86
C ALA A 153 -13.55 15.22 11.65
N GLN A 154 -12.96 14.03 11.80
CA GLN A 154 -11.65 13.88 12.44
C GLN A 154 -10.53 14.31 11.49
N GLU A 155 -9.55 15.06 12.01
CA GLU A 155 -8.34 15.42 11.27
C GLU A 155 -7.38 14.25 11.17
N VAL A 156 -6.90 13.99 9.96
CA VAL A 156 -5.96 12.91 9.65
C VAL A 156 -4.81 13.44 8.79
N VAL A 157 -3.66 12.80 8.94
CA VAL A 157 -2.50 12.99 8.07
C VAL A 157 -2.16 11.64 7.48
N VAL A 158 -2.23 11.52 6.16
CA VAL A 158 -1.98 10.25 5.47
C VAL A 158 -0.94 10.48 4.39
N GLY A 159 0.14 9.70 4.44
CA GLY A 159 1.14 9.64 3.38
C GLY A 159 0.75 8.60 2.33
N GLY A 160 0.83 8.97 1.05
CA GLY A 160 0.48 8.08 -0.04
C GLY A 160 0.79 8.67 -1.41
N MET A 161 0.31 8.00 -2.45
CA MET A 161 0.45 8.40 -3.84
C MET A 161 -0.89 8.89 -4.40
N ILE A 162 -0.88 10.04 -5.05
CA ILE A 162 -2.06 10.58 -5.74
C ILE A 162 -2.26 9.83 -7.05
N THR A 163 -3.48 9.37 -7.31
CA THR A 163 -3.88 8.73 -8.57
C THR A 163 -5.26 9.20 -9.02
N SER A 164 -5.60 8.94 -10.29
CA SER A 164 -6.91 9.24 -10.88
C SER A 164 -7.36 10.70 -10.73
N VAL A 165 -6.46 11.66 -10.92
CA VAL A 165 -6.79 13.10 -10.77
C VAL A 165 -7.82 13.54 -11.81
N ARG A 166 -8.91 14.15 -11.34
CA ARG A 166 -9.98 14.75 -12.15
C ARG A 166 -10.24 16.17 -11.70
N PHE A 167 -10.08 17.12 -12.61
CA PHE A 167 -10.40 18.52 -12.37
C PHE A 167 -11.87 18.80 -12.67
N THR A 168 -12.54 19.48 -11.76
CA THR A 168 -13.94 19.91 -11.92
C THR A 168 -14.12 21.32 -11.39
N ASN A 169 -15.24 21.96 -11.70
CA ASN A 169 -15.58 23.27 -11.13
C ASN A 169 -16.66 23.11 -10.05
N ALA A 170 -16.43 23.74 -8.90
CA ALA A 170 -17.41 23.86 -7.84
C ALA A 170 -18.48 24.91 -8.19
N LYS A 171 -19.70 24.74 -7.65
CA LYS A 171 -20.82 25.66 -7.89
C LYS A 171 -20.63 27.04 -7.23
N ARG A 172 -19.87 27.11 -6.13
CA ARG A 172 -19.56 28.33 -5.38
C ARG A 172 -18.14 28.25 -4.84
N SER A 173 -17.48 29.39 -4.74
CA SER A 173 -16.15 29.55 -4.13
C SER A 173 -16.04 30.91 -3.46
N ARG A 174 -15.26 31.00 -2.38
CA ARG A 174 -15.01 32.26 -1.67
C ARG A 174 -13.92 33.09 -2.35
N SER A 175 -12.89 32.47 -2.95
CA SER A 175 -11.79 33.21 -3.62
C SER A 175 -12.09 33.65 -5.06
N GLY A 176 -13.24 33.25 -5.61
CA GLY A 176 -13.60 33.47 -7.01
C GLY A 176 -13.06 32.40 -7.98
N SER A 177 -12.04 31.63 -7.59
CA SER A 177 -11.63 30.43 -8.32
C SER A 177 -12.61 29.30 -8.06
N THR A 178 -13.22 28.72 -9.10
CA THR A 178 -14.13 27.57 -8.94
C THR A 178 -13.44 26.22 -9.16
N LYS A 179 -12.18 26.20 -9.60
CA LYS A 179 -11.47 24.97 -9.93
C LYS A 179 -11.17 24.17 -8.67
N MET A 180 -11.61 22.92 -8.65
CA MET A 180 -11.36 21.92 -7.61
C MET A 180 -10.84 20.63 -8.24
N ALA A 181 -10.35 19.71 -7.42
CA ALA A 181 -9.94 18.39 -7.89
C ALA A 181 -10.54 17.28 -7.03
N ARG A 182 -10.81 16.15 -7.69
CA ARG A 182 -11.09 14.85 -7.07
C ARG A 182 -10.00 13.90 -7.51
N PHE A 183 -9.49 13.10 -6.60
CA PHE A 183 -8.43 12.13 -6.87
C PHE A 183 -8.52 11.00 -5.86
N LYS A 184 -7.80 9.92 -6.09
CA LYS A 184 -7.58 8.87 -5.10
C LYS A 184 -6.23 9.07 -4.45
N LEU A 185 -6.16 8.81 -3.16
CA LEU A 185 -4.89 8.60 -2.47
C LEU A 185 -4.74 7.09 -2.26
N GLU A 186 -3.58 6.55 -2.61
CA GLU A 186 -3.22 5.14 -2.43
C GLU A 186 -2.08 5.03 -1.41
N ASP A 187 -2.17 4.07 -0.49
CA ASP A 187 -1.11 3.71 0.46
C ASP A 187 -0.92 2.17 0.49
N PHE A 188 -0.05 1.67 1.37
CA PHE A 188 0.21 0.24 1.50
C PHE A 188 -0.99 -0.61 1.95
N THR A 189 -2.10 0.03 2.36
CA THR A 189 -3.27 -0.62 2.96
C THR A 189 -4.53 -0.48 2.11
N GLY A 190 -4.55 0.40 1.11
CA GLY A 190 -5.67 0.56 0.20
C GLY A 190 -5.70 1.92 -0.49
N SER A 191 -6.92 2.37 -0.81
CA SER A 191 -7.16 3.64 -1.50
C SER A 191 -8.37 4.37 -0.91
N ALA A 192 -8.36 5.71 -0.90
CA ALA A 192 -9.52 6.51 -0.51
C ALA A 192 -9.79 7.67 -1.48
N GLU A 193 -11.07 7.96 -1.70
CA GLU A 193 -11.51 9.11 -2.50
C GLU A 193 -11.22 10.42 -1.76
N CYS A 194 -10.52 11.32 -2.44
CA CYS A 194 -10.12 12.62 -1.93
C CYS A 194 -10.79 13.74 -2.74
N VAL A 195 -11.17 14.80 -2.03
CA VAL A 195 -11.67 16.03 -2.64
C VAL A 195 -10.91 17.23 -2.08
N ILE A 196 -10.39 18.08 -2.96
CA ILE A 196 -9.78 19.36 -2.58
C ILE A 196 -10.59 20.50 -3.18
N PHE A 197 -11.18 21.32 -2.30
CA PHE A 197 -12.04 22.44 -2.70
C PHE A 197 -11.22 23.63 -3.23
N PRO A 198 -11.83 24.60 -3.93
CA PRO A 198 -11.07 25.57 -4.71
C PRO A 198 -10.06 26.42 -3.93
N ASP A 199 -10.41 26.86 -2.72
CA ASP A 199 -9.52 27.68 -1.89
C ASP A 199 -8.26 26.90 -1.48
N ASP A 200 -8.40 25.61 -1.12
CA ASP A 200 -7.28 24.73 -0.81
C ASP A 200 -6.54 24.31 -2.08
N TYR A 201 -7.25 24.01 -3.18
CA TYR A 201 -6.65 23.64 -4.45
C TYR A 201 -5.71 24.74 -4.94
N GLN A 202 -6.12 26.00 -4.85
CA GLN A 202 -5.31 27.15 -5.26
C GLN A 202 -3.95 27.21 -4.55
N ARG A 203 -3.87 26.76 -3.28
CA ARG A 203 -2.62 26.72 -2.51
C ARG A 203 -1.75 25.50 -2.79
N ASN A 204 -2.32 24.43 -3.34
CA ASN A 204 -1.66 23.12 -3.46
C ASN A 204 -1.50 22.66 -4.92
N GLN A 205 -1.77 23.52 -5.91
CA GLN A 205 -1.86 23.13 -7.33
C GLN A 205 -0.65 22.34 -7.84
N ALA A 206 0.56 22.70 -7.42
CA ALA A 206 1.79 22.05 -7.86
C ALA A 206 1.89 20.57 -7.46
N GLU A 207 1.23 20.19 -6.37
CA GLU A 207 1.27 18.83 -5.82
C GLU A 207 0.13 17.94 -6.34
N ILE A 208 -0.92 18.51 -6.94
CA ILE A 208 -2.09 17.76 -7.42
C ILE A 208 -1.84 17.24 -8.84
N ARG A 209 -1.16 16.10 -8.94
CA ARG A 209 -0.88 15.38 -10.19
C ARG A 209 -0.78 13.87 -9.92
N ASP A 210 -1.08 13.06 -10.92
CA ASP A 210 -0.95 11.60 -10.82
C ASP A 210 0.49 11.19 -10.53
N GLU A 211 0.63 10.09 -9.80
CA GLU A 211 1.88 9.47 -9.37
C GLU A 211 2.75 10.38 -8.45
N ASN A 212 2.16 11.43 -7.84
CA ASN A 212 2.85 12.24 -6.84
C ASN A 212 2.80 11.58 -5.47
N ILE A 213 3.97 11.33 -4.85
CA ILE A 213 4.08 10.82 -3.49
C ILE A 213 4.12 12.00 -2.51
N CYS A 214 3.15 12.08 -1.62
CA CYS A 214 2.93 13.24 -0.76
C CYS A 214 2.22 12.86 0.55
N PHE A 215 2.05 13.84 1.44
CA PHE A 215 1.14 13.74 2.58
C PHE A 215 -0.07 14.63 2.35
N VAL A 216 -1.25 14.11 2.67
CA VAL A 216 -2.46 14.93 2.75
C VAL A 216 -2.80 15.20 4.21
N LYS A 217 -3.03 16.47 4.55
CA LYS A 217 -3.76 16.86 5.76
C LYS A 217 -5.23 17.00 5.38
N ALA A 218 -6.07 16.17 5.95
CA ALA A 218 -7.45 16.01 5.53
C ALA A 218 -8.40 15.80 6.72
N VAL A 219 -9.68 15.94 6.45
CA VAL A 219 -10.77 15.65 7.36
C VAL A 219 -11.57 14.48 6.80
N VAL A 220 -11.92 13.51 7.66
CA VAL A 220 -12.73 12.34 7.26
C VAL A 220 -14.17 12.77 6.94
N ASP A 221 -14.60 12.48 5.71
CA ASP A 221 -15.95 12.72 5.20
C ASP A 221 -16.73 11.40 5.10
N ARG A 222 -17.78 11.26 5.92
CA ARG A 222 -18.67 10.10 5.94
C ARG A 222 -20.06 10.40 5.37
N THR A 223 -20.18 11.43 4.54
CA THR A 223 -21.46 11.76 3.88
C THR A 223 -21.86 10.75 2.80
N ARG A 224 -20.93 9.90 2.38
CA ARG A 224 -21.13 8.80 1.42
C ARG A 224 -21.06 7.45 2.12
N GLU A 225 -21.53 6.42 1.44
CA GLU A 225 -21.45 5.03 1.91
C GLU A 225 -20.00 4.63 2.22
N ASP A 226 -19.07 4.92 1.31
CA ASP A 226 -17.63 4.79 1.52
C ASP A 226 -17.04 6.10 2.05
N PRO A 227 -16.36 6.09 3.22
CA PRO A 227 -15.68 7.26 3.75
C PRO A 227 -14.61 7.81 2.80
N GLY A 228 -14.61 9.12 2.60
CA GLY A 228 -13.62 9.86 1.82
C GLY A 228 -12.84 10.87 2.67
N LEU A 229 -11.98 11.63 1.99
CA LEU A 229 -11.15 12.65 2.60
C LEU A 229 -11.41 14.02 1.96
N ILE A 230 -11.74 15.02 2.78
CA ILE A 230 -11.70 16.42 2.37
C ILE A 230 -10.30 16.93 2.67
N VAL A 231 -9.54 17.24 1.62
CA VAL A 231 -8.12 17.60 1.72
C VAL A 231 -7.99 19.11 1.89
N ASN A 232 -7.32 19.52 2.97
CA ASN A 232 -7.06 20.92 3.30
C ASN A 232 -5.65 21.33 2.84
N ARG A 233 -4.71 20.39 2.84
CA ARG A 233 -3.33 20.66 2.44
C ARG A 233 -2.64 19.42 1.90
N VAL A 234 -1.79 19.62 0.90
CA VAL A 234 -0.89 18.61 0.38
C VAL A 234 0.54 19.07 0.67
N LEU A 235 1.33 18.17 1.24
CA LEU A 235 2.73 18.43 1.60
C LEU A 235 3.62 17.51 0.77
N SER A 236 4.65 18.08 0.16
CA SER A 236 5.75 17.29 -0.37
C SER A 236 6.46 16.54 0.75
N LEU A 237 7.26 15.52 0.41
CA LEU A 237 8.05 14.77 1.40
C LEU A 237 8.97 15.68 2.23
N GLU A 238 9.57 16.69 1.61
CA GLU A 238 10.42 17.68 2.27
C GLU A 238 9.62 18.58 3.23
N GLN A 239 8.45 19.06 2.79
CA GLN A 239 7.57 19.85 3.64
C GLN A 239 7.04 19.04 4.82
N ALA A 240 6.70 17.77 4.59
CA ALA A 240 6.27 16.85 5.63
C ALA A 240 7.36 16.67 6.70
N GLN A 241 8.61 16.44 6.30
CA GLN A 241 9.73 16.37 7.26
C GLN A 241 9.87 17.67 8.06
N ARG A 242 9.75 18.84 7.44
CA ARG A 242 9.87 20.12 8.15
C ARG A 242 8.71 20.40 9.10
N GLU A 243 7.48 20.10 8.69
CA GLU A 243 6.28 20.50 9.43
C GLU A 243 5.70 19.45 10.37
N LEU A 244 5.90 18.17 10.06
CA LEU A 244 5.33 17.05 10.82
C LEU A 244 6.33 16.48 11.83
N THR A 245 7.60 16.88 11.77
CA THR A 245 8.59 16.53 12.80
C THR A 245 8.23 17.18 14.13
N ARG A 246 8.15 16.35 15.17
CA ARG A 246 7.87 16.73 16.55
C ARG A 246 9.11 16.74 17.43
N GLY A 247 10.20 16.11 16.98
CA GLY A 247 11.48 16.12 17.67
C GLY A 247 12.60 15.53 16.82
N LEU A 248 13.83 15.87 17.15
CA LEU A 248 15.04 15.22 16.64
C LEU A 248 15.58 14.32 17.74
N VAL A 249 15.76 13.03 17.45
CA VAL A 249 16.27 12.03 18.38
C VAL A 249 17.67 11.64 17.95
N LEU A 250 18.63 11.85 18.84
CA LEU A 250 20.03 11.47 18.68
C LEU A 250 20.29 10.25 19.56
N LYS A 251 20.58 9.12 18.95
CA LYS A 251 20.88 7.87 19.65
C LYS A 251 22.37 7.87 19.96
N LEU A 252 22.69 7.57 21.20
CA LEU A 252 24.05 7.43 21.70
C LEU A 252 24.18 6.07 22.36
N GLU A 253 25.26 5.39 22.02
CA GLU A 253 25.67 4.13 22.63
C GLU A 253 26.86 4.34 23.56
N SER A 254 26.75 3.83 24.78
CA SER A 254 27.82 3.90 25.78
C SER A 254 29.04 3.09 25.31
N GLY A 255 30.21 3.72 25.30
CA GLY A 255 31.45 3.11 24.81
C GLY A 255 31.73 3.35 23.32
N LEU A 256 30.71 3.72 22.53
CA LEU A 256 30.89 4.16 21.14
C LEU A 256 31.04 5.69 21.04
N HIS A 257 30.20 6.43 21.78
CA HIS A 257 30.18 7.88 21.73
C HIS A 257 30.74 8.49 23.02
N GLY A 258 31.64 9.46 22.86
CA GLY A 258 32.32 10.14 23.96
C GLY A 258 32.01 11.64 24.05
N GLU A 259 32.75 12.32 24.92
CA GLU A 259 32.61 13.76 25.15
C GLU A 259 32.92 14.59 23.90
N ALA A 260 33.88 14.16 23.07
CA ALA A 260 34.24 14.84 21.83
C ALA A 260 33.07 14.87 20.83
N ASP A 261 32.34 13.76 20.69
CA ASP A 261 31.19 13.64 19.80
C ASP A 261 30.04 14.51 20.28
N LEU A 262 29.76 14.48 21.59
CA LEU A 262 28.75 15.34 22.23
C LEU A 262 29.04 16.83 22.00
N ASN A 263 30.30 17.24 22.14
CA ASN A 263 30.72 18.62 21.88
C ASN A 263 30.57 19.02 20.41
N LEU A 264 30.83 18.10 19.47
CA LEU A 264 30.63 18.34 18.05
C LEU A 264 29.14 18.42 17.69
N VAL A 265 28.33 17.47 18.15
CA VAL A 265 26.87 17.49 18.03
C VAL A 265 26.30 18.80 18.58
N GLY A 266 26.71 19.21 19.78
CA GLY A 266 26.25 20.47 20.38
C GLY A 266 26.55 21.70 19.52
N ARG A 267 27.70 21.73 18.84
CA ARG A 267 28.05 22.79 17.88
C ARG A 267 27.19 22.73 16.62
N LEU A 268 26.94 21.53 16.09
CA LEU A 268 26.10 21.32 14.90
C LEU A 268 24.64 21.73 15.13
N LEU A 269 24.06 21.37 16.28
CA LEU A 269 22.71 21.79 16.64
C LEU A 269 22.58 23.32 16.71
N LYS A 270 23.59 23.99 17.27
CA LYS A 270 23.62 25.47 17.37
C LYS A 270 23.75 26.19 16.03
N LYS A 271 24.16 25.53 14.94
CA LYS A 271 24.20 26.12 13.60
C LYS A 271 22.79 26.30 13.00
N ALA A 272 21.80 25.56 13.48
CA ALA A 272 20.45 25.54 12.93
C ALA A 272 19.39 25.76 14.02
N PRO A 273 19.39 26.90 14.74
CA PRO A 273 18.48 27.12 15.86
C PRO A 273 17.02 27.14 15.40
N GLY A 274 16.14 26.51 16.18
CA GLY A 274 14.71 26.47 15.90
C GLY A 274 13.88 25.90 17.05
N LYS A 275 12.60 25.63 16.77
CA LYS A 275 11.61 25.27 17.80
C LYS A 275 11.47 23.76 18.02
N THR A 276 12.10 22.93 17.19
CA THR A 276 11.95 21.48 17.29
C THR A 276 12.82 20.97 18.43
N PRO A 277 12.25 20.30 19.46
CA PRO A 277 13.03 19.80 20.58
C PRO A 277 13.98 18.69 20.14
N VAL A 278 15.15 18.64 20.78
CA VAL A 278 16.14 17.59 20.58
C VAL A 278 16.14 16.66 21.79
N TYR A 279 16.17 15.37 21.52
CA TYR A 279 16.25 14.30 22.50
C TYR A 279 17.52 13.50 22.30
N ILE A 280 18.15 13.10 23.39
CA ILE A 280 19.24 12.13 23.39
C ILE A 280 18.67 10.82 23.94
N GLN A 281 18.76 9.77 23.15
CA GLN A 281 18.48 8.41 23.60
C GLN A 281 19.80 7.71 23.90
N VAL A 282 20.05 7.37 25.16
CA VAL A 282 21.25 6.63 25.57
C VAL A 282 20.90 5.16 25.76
N LEU A 283 21.66 4.26 25.13
CA LEU A 283 21.69 2.84 25.45
C LEU A 283 22.93 2.56 26.32
N ASP A 284 22.71 2.03 27.52
CA ASP A 284 23.82 1.59 28.36
C ASP A 284 24.32 0.19 27.98
N THR A 285 25.46 -0.21 28.53
CA THR A 285 26.08 -1.52 28.29
C THR A 285 25.27 -2.71 28.83
N HIS A 286 24.19 -2.45 29.58
CA HIS A 286 23.26 -3.44 30.10
C HIS A 286 21.92 -3.44 29.33
N GLY A 287 21.83 -2.69 28.22
CA GLY A 287 20.64 -2.61 27.37
C GLY A 287 19.52 -1.71 27.91
N ARG A 288 19.76 -0.94 28.98
CA ARG A 288 18.80 0.03 29.51
C ARG A 288 18.78 1.27 28.62
N ARG A 289 17.58 1.77 28.36
CA ARG A 289 17.34 2.96 27.51
C ARG A 289 16.93 4.14 28.38
N ALA A 290 17.66 5.24 28.27
CA ALA A 290 17.27 6.53 28.84
C ALA A 290 16.98 7.51 27.72
N LEU A 291 15.92 8.32 27.87
CA LEU A 291 15.59 9.40 26.95
C LEU A 291 15.70 10.73 27.69
N LEU A 292 16.56 11.61 27.19
CA LEU A 292 16.85 12.90 27.79
C LEU A 292 16.43 13.99 26.81
N ARG A 293 15.56 14.90 27.25
CA ARG A 293 15.23 16.10 26.46
C ARG A 293 16.29 17.16 26.72
N LEU A 294 16.92 17.67 25.65
CA LEU A 294 17.83 18.80 25.75
C LEU A 294 17.07 20.10 26.03
N SER A 295 17.76 21.06 26.63
CA SER A 295 17.21 22.40 26.87
C SER A 295 16.90 23.13 25.57
N GLU A 296 16.01 24.12 25.63
CA GLU A 296 15.49 24.83 24.45
C GLU A 296 16.57 25.51 23.60
N GLN A 297 17.72 25.86 24.19
CA GLN A 297 18.88 26.42 23.46
C GLN A 297 19.47 25.47 22.41
N PHE A 298 19.17 24.17 22.51
CA PHE A 298 19.57 23.15 21.52
C PHE A 298 18.42 22.79 20.58
N GLY A 299 17.27 23.46 20.66
CA GLY A 299 16.19 23.29 19.71
C GLY A 299 16.63 23.68 18.30
N VAL A 300 16.12 22.96 17.30
CA VAL A 300 16.59 23.09 15.91
C VAL A 300 15.48 23.39 14.91
N ASP A 301 15.86 23.96 13.77
CA ASP A 301 15.03 24.08 12.57
C ASP A 301 15.38 22.91 11.62
N ILE A 302 14.46 21.94 11.50
CA ILE A 302 14.67 20.72 10.72
C ILE A 302 14.98 21.01 9.25
N GLY A 303 14.51 22.13 8.69
CA GLY A 303 14.85 22.50 7.32
C GLY A 303 16.30 22.94 7.12
N LYS A 304 17.02 23.26 8.20
CA LYS A 304 18.40 23.76 8.22
C LYS A 304 19.36 22.86 8.99
N THR A 305 18.85 21.92 9.79
CA THR A 305 19.66 21.00 10.58
C THR A 305 20.54 20.15 9.66
N PRO A 306 21.87 20.10 9.88
CA PRO A 306 22.77 19.30 9.07
C PRO A 306 22.70 17.82 9.51
N THR A 307 21.63 17.12 9.17
CA THR A 307 21.38 15.72 9.57
C THR A 307 22.49 14.78 9.09
N ALA A 308 23.02 14.99 7.87
CA ALA A 308 24.13 14.19 7.35
C ALA A 308 25.45 14.41 8.13
N GLU A 309 25.74 15.64 8.59
CA GLU A 309 26.90 15.88 9.46
C GLU A 309 26.69 15.23 10.83
N LEU A 310 25.47 15.29 11.38
CA LEU A 310 25.15 14.61 12.64
C LEU A 310 25.31 13.08 12.51
N GLU A 311 24.87 12.48 11.39
CA GLU A 311 25.09 11.05 11.11
C GLU A 311 26.55 10.72 10.85
N ALA A 312 27.34 11.62 10.27
CA ALA A 312 28.78 11.39 10.11
C ALA A 312 29.52 11.32 11.46
N VAL A 313 29.01 12.04 12.48
CA VAL A 313 29.57 12.03 13.83
C VAL A 313 29.07 10.83 14.64
N LEU A 314 27.77 10.53 14.56
CA LEU A 314 27.12 9.50 15.39
C LEU A 314 27.02 8.13 14.71
N GLY A 315 27.29 8.06 13.41
CA GLY A 315 27.05 6.87 12.60
C GLY A 315 25.63 6.78 12.03
N ALA A 316 25.48 5.98 10.97
CA ALA A 316 24.21 5.78 10.29
C ALA A 316 23.12 5.24 11.23
N GLY A 317 21.91 5.79 11.15
CA GLY A 317 20.76 5.35 11.96
C GLY A 317 20.71 5.91 13.39
N HIS A 318 21.71 6.69 13.80
CA HIS A 318 21.72 7.37 15.10
C HIS A 318 21.01 8.73 15.11
N VAL A 319 20.61 9.25 13.94
CA VAL A 319 19.83 10.48 13.83
C VAL A 319 18.44 10.14 13.34
N GLU A 320 17.41 10.46 14.13
CA GLU A 320 16.04 10.11 13.81
C GLU A 320 15.09 11.30 13.99
N LEU A 321 14.29 11.60 12.97
CA LEU A 321 13.16 12.52 13.11
C LEU A 321 11.99 11.78 13.79
N SER A 322 11.35 12.36 14.78
CA SER A 322 10.12 11.81 15.35
C SER A 322 8.89 12.51 14.75
N GLY A 323 7.90 11.73 14.32
CA GLY A 323 6.62 12.21 13.81
C GLY A 323 5.46 11.93 14.78
N ALA A 324 4.23 12.15 14.33
CA ALA A 324 3.03 11.95 15.15
C ALA A 324 2.80 10.48 15.54
N ALA A 325 3.18 9.51 14.69
CA ALA A 325 3.06 8.08 14.98
C ALA A 325 4.03 7.60 16.07
N ASN A 326 5.22 8.21 16.16
CA ASN A 326 6.27 7.84 17.12
C ASN A 326 6.23 8.71 18.38
N GLY A 327 5.05 9.19 18.79
CA GLY A 327 4.84 10.12 19.91
C GLY A 327 5.26 9.61 21.30
N ASN A 328 5.89 8.44 21.42
CA ASN A 328 6.42 7.85 22.66
C ASN A 328 7.59 8.62 23.28
N TYR A 329 7.98 9.77 22.73
CA TYR A 329 8.94 10.70 23.33
C TYR A 329 8.27 11.79 24.21
N ARG A 330 6.99 11.59 24.55
CA ARG A 330 6.31 12.34 25.60
C ARG A 330 6.70 11.73 26.95
N SER A 331 7.34 12.57 27.77
CA SER A 331 7.72 12.34 29.17
C SER A 331 6.66 11.63 29.99
#